data_AF-J9G416-F1
#
_entry.id   AF-J9G416-F1
#
_cell.length_a   1.000
_cell.length_b   1.000
_cell.length_c   1.000
_cell.angle_alpha   90.00
_cell.angle_beta   90.00
_cell.angle_gamma   90.00
#
_symmetry.space_group_name_H-M   'P 1'
#
loop_
_entity.id
_entity.type
_entity.pdbx_description
1 polymer ?
#
loop_
_entity_poly.entity_id
_entity_poly.type
_entity_poly.pdbx_seq_one_letter_code
_entity_poly.pdbx_strand_id
1 'polypeptide(L)' 'MDEARYLEFLKERREWILGRVREACARVGRDAADVEVLAVSKTVDAASVALAREAGYRTFGENRPQELV' A
#
# COMPACT_ATOMS: atom_id res chain seq x y z
N MET A 1 -5.06 -6.84 -17.64
CA MET A 1 -4.05 -5.79 -17.44
C MET A 1 -2.74 -6.53 -17.29
N ASP A 2 -1.70 -6.17 -18.05
CA ASP A 2 -0.38 -6.78 -17.84
C ASP A 2 0.26 -6.29 -16.53
N GLU A 3 1.32 -6.96 -16.09
CA GLU A 3 2.02 -6.65 -14.84
C GLU A 3 2.58 -5.23 -14.82
N ALA A 4 3.11 -4.74 -15.95
CA ALA A 4 3.71 -3.41 -16.04
C ALA A 4 2.66 -2.31 -15.80
N ARG A 5 1.48 -2.44 -16.43
CA ARG A 5 0.37 -1.51 -16.23
C ARG A 5 -0.22 -1.62 -14.83
N TYR A 6 -0.23 -2.81 -14.24
CA TYR A 6 -0.70 -2.98 -12.86
C TYR A 6 0.29 -2.40 -11.84
N LEU A 7 1.59 -2.57 -12.06
CA LEU A 7 2.64 -1.94 -11.25
C LEU A 7 2.54 -0.42 -11.28
N GLU A 8 2.33 0.17 -12.46
CA GLU A 8 2.18 1.63 -12.58
C GLU A 8 0.92 2.12 -11.85
N PHE A 9 -0.20 1.40 -12.02
CA PHE A 9 -1.41 1.67 -11.24
C PHE A 9 -1.15 1.63 -9.72
N LEU A 10 -0.37 0.66 -9.23
CA LEU A 10 -0.04 0.55 -7.80
C LEU A 10 0.84 1.71 -7.32
N LYS A 11 1.78 2.21 -8.14
CA LYS A 11 2.62 3.37 -7.82
C LYS A 11 1.79 4.65 -7.71
N GLU A 12 0.95 4.92 -8.72
CA GLU A 12 0.04 6.07 -8.72
C GLU A 12 -0.91 6.00 -7.53
N ARG A 13 -1.45 4.81 -7.26
CA ARG A 13 -2.36 4.57 -6.14
C ARG A 13 -1.68 4.83 -4.81
N ARG A 14 -0.44 4.39 -4.63
CA ARG A 14 0.36 4.62 -3.43
C ARG A 14 0.58 6.10 -3.18
N GLU A 15 1.03 6.85 -4.19
CA GLU A 15 1.29 8.28 -4.04
C GLU A 15 0.02 9.05 -3.69
N TRP A 16 -1.11 8.71 -4.34
CA TRP A 16 -2.39 9.31 -3.99
C TRP A 16 -2.82 9.04 -2.55
N ILE A 17 -2.63 7.81 -2.04
CA ILE A 17 -2.93 7.46 -0.64
C ILE A 17 -2.02 8.26 0.31
N LEU A 18 -0.72 8.33 0.04
CA LEU A 18 0.23 9.09 0.86
C LEU A 18 -0.05 10.60 0.84
N GLY A 19 -0.50 11.15 -0.30
CA GLY A 19 -1.01 12.52 -0.39
C GLY A 19 -2.16 12.77 0.58
N ARG A 20 -3.16 11.89 0.59
CA ARG A 20 -4.30 11.98 1.52
C ARG A 20 -3.89 11.88 2.98
N VAL A 21 -2.90 11.05 3.31
CA VAL A 21 -2.36 10.93 4.67
C VAL A 21 -1.67 12.24 5.09
N ARG A 22 -0.82 12.80 4.22
CA ARG A 22 -0.17 14.10 4.46
C ARG A 22 -1.17 15.22 4.71
N GLU A 23 -2.18 15.34 3.84
CA GLU A 23 -3.26 16.31 4.01
C GLU A 23 -4.02 16.13 5.32
N ALA A 24 -4.29 14.88 5.72
CA ALA A 24 -4.98 14.59 6.97
C ALA A 24 -4.16 14.96 8.21
N CYS A 25 -2.86 14.67 8.21
CA CYS A 25 -1.95 15.02 9.30
C CYS A 25 -1.77 16.55 9.40
N ALA A 26 -1.64 17.23 8.26
CA ALA A 26 -1.51 18.69 8.20
C ALA A 26 -2.70 19.43 8.82
N ARG A 27 -3.95 18.93 8.62
CA ARG A 27 -5.16 19.53 9.22
C ARG A 27 -5.16 19.57 10.75
N VAL A 28 -4.37 18.70 11.39
CA VAL A 28 -4.30 18.58 12.86
C VAL A 28 -2.91 18.87 13.41
N GLY A 29 -2.00 19.42 12.58
CA GLY A 29 -0.64 19.77 13.01
C GLY A 29 0.25 18.58 13.37
N ARG A 30 -0.01 17.39 12.79
CA ARG A 30 0.82 16.19 12.98
C ARG A 30 1.79 15.99 11.81
N ASP A 31 2.93 15.36 12.08
CA ASP A 31 3.82 14.87 11.03
C ASP A 31 3.20 13.60 10.39
N ALA A 32 3.25 13.52 9.07
CA ALA A 32 2.80 12.34 8.33
C ALA A 32 3.74 11.13 8.56
N ALA A 33 5.00 11.37 8.93
CA ALA A 33 5.95 10.32 9.28
C ALA A 33 5.52 9.53 10.53
N ASP A 34 4.67 10.10 11.38
CA ASP A 34 4.10 9.41 12.56
C ASP A 34 2.93 8.48 12.21
N VAL A 35 2.59 8.31 10.93
CA VAL A 35 1.47 7.49 10.46
C VAL A 35 1.98 6.44 9.48
N GLU A 36 1.89 5.17 9.87
CA GLU A 36 2.19 4.06 8.99
C GLU A 36 0.97 3.67 8.14
N VAL A 37 1.17 3.49 6.83
CA VAL A 37 0.16 2.97 5.92
C VAL A 37 0.37 1.47 5.72
N LEU A 38 -0.60 0.68 6.16
CA LEU A 38 -0.62 -0.77 5.98
C LEU A 38 -1.40 -1.16 4.71
N ALA A 39 -0.74 -1.84 3.77
CA ALA A 39 -1.41 -2.40 2.60
C ALA A 39 -2.14 -3.69 2.99
N VAL A 40 -3.47 -3.69 2.96
CA VAL A 40 -4.26 -4.89 3.28
C VAL A 40 -4.19 -5.87 2.11
N SER A 41 -3.54 -7.00 2.31
CA SER A 41 -3.27 -8.03 1.28
C SER A 41 -4.35 -9.11 1.20
N LYS A 42 -5.36 -9.08 2.08
CA LYS A 42 -6.36 -10.16 2.12
C LYS A 42 -7.01 -10.30 0.75
N THR A 43 -7.18 -11.54 0.30
CA THR A 43 -7.84 -11.89 -0.96
C THR A 43 -7.10 -11.50 -2.25
N VAL A 44 -5.85 -11.00 -2.16
CA VAL A 44 -5.00 -10.82 -3.35
C VAL A 44 -3.93 -11.90 -3.41
N ASP A 45 -3.51 -12.27 -4.62
CA ASP A 45 -2.50 -13.30 -4.82
C ASP A 45 -1.07 -12.79 -4.53
N ALA A 46 -0.14 -13.73 -4.36
CA ALA A 46 1.25 -13.42 -4.05
C ALA A 46 1.95 -12.57 -5.14
N ALA A 47 1.56 -12.75 -6.41
CA ALA A 47 2.09 -11.95 -7.52
C ALA A 47 1.70 -10.47 -7.38
N SER A 48 0.44 -10.19 -7.02
CA SER A 48 -0.04 -8.84 -6.75
C SER A 48 0.66 -8.22 -5.53
N VAL A 49 0.90 -9.00 -4.47
CA VAL A 49 1.65 -8.55 -3.29
C VAL A 49 3.10 -8.24 -3.65
N ALA A 50 3.74 -9.04 -4.50
CA ALA A 50 5.09 -8.80 -5.00
C ALA A 50 5.17 -7.49 -5.79
N LEU A 51 4.22 -7.24 -6.70
CA LEU A 51 4.13 -6.00 -7.45
C LEU A 51 3.84 -4.79 -6.54
N ALA A 52 3.01 -4.95 -5.50
CA ALA A 52 2.80 -3.90 -4.51
C ALA A 52 4.08 -3.59 -3.72
N ARG A 53 4.86 -4.62 -3.36
CA ARG A 53 6.16 -4.44 -2.73
C ARG A 53 7.15 -3.70 -3.64
N GLU A 54 7.12 -3.99 -4.94
CA GLU A 54 7.91 -3.27 -5.96
C GLU A 54 7.44 -1.81 -6.11
N ALA A 55 6.13 -1.55 -6.06
CA ALA A 55 5.54 -0.21 -6.07
C ALA A 55 5.88 0.62 -4.82
N GLY A 56 6.54 0.03 -3.82
CA GLY A 56 7.02 0.73 -2.62
C GLY A 56 6.12 0.59 -1.40
N TYR A 57 5.12 -0.29 -1.42
CA TYR A 57 4.46 -0.73 -0.19
C TYR A 57 5.45 -1.56 0.63
N ARG A 58 5.55 -1.28 1.94
CA ARG A 58 6.53 -1.91 2.84
C ARG A 58 5.91 -2.75 3.94
N THR A 59 4.71 -2.37 4.37
CA THR A 59 4.02 -3.02 5.48
C THR A 59 2.67 -3.54 4.98
N PHE A 60 2.37 -4.81 5.28
CA PHE A 60 1.18 -5.50 4.80
C PHE A 60 0.37 -6.07 5.96
N GLY A 61 -0.96 -6.11 5.81
CA GLY A 61 -1.88 -6.66 6.79
C GLY A 61 -2.67 -7.81 6.19
N GLU A 62 -2.59 -8.98 6.83
CA GLU A 62 -3.31 -10.19 6.42
C GLU A 62 -4.24 -10.70 7.52
N ASN A 63 -5.46 -11.08 7.12
CA ASN A 63 -6.48 -11.57 8.05
C ASN A 63 -6.59 -13.09 8.08
N ARG A 64 -5.94 -13.79 7.15
CA ARG A 64 -5.94 -15.25 7.03
C ARG A 64 -4.52 -15.79 7.15
N PRO A 65 -4.06 -16.12 8.37
CA PRO A 65 -2.68 -16.57 8.58
C PRO A 65 -2.34 -17.87 7.83
N GLN A 66 -3.33 -18.65 7.40
CA GLN A 66 -3.12 -19.87 6.60
C GLN A 66 -2.61 -19.57 5.18
N GLU A 67 -2.82 -18.36 4.68
CA GLU A 67 -2.31 -17.89 3.38
C GLU A 67 -0.84 -17.42 3.49
N LEU A 68 -0.28 -17.34 4.70
CA LEU A 68 1.13 -17.06 4.97
C LEU A 68 1.90 -18.40 5.02
N VAL A 69 2.34 -18.88 3.86
CA VAL A 69 3.18 -20.09 3.69
C VAL A 69 4.65 -19.74 3.51
#